data_AF-S8C670-F1
#
_entry.id   AF-S8C670-F1
#
_cell.length_a   1.000
_cell.length_b   1.000
_cell.length_c   1.000
_cell.angle_alpha   90.00
_cell.angle_beta   90.00
_cell.angle_gamma   90.00
#
_symmetry.space_group_name_H-M   'P 1'
#
loop_
_entity.id
_entity.type
_entity.pdbx_description
1 polymer ?
#
loop_
_entity_poly.entity_id
_entity_poly.type
_entity_poly.pdbx_seq_one_letter_code
_entity_poly.pdbx_strand_id
1 'polypeptide(L)'
;CLQVERREKDCKTRMNILVIRLYLHGCSRLNQVSKMLTPRSKWYASRVMSVTPQLRQFQALSSLREIPLLPIILNPLNHHCDPYESSRDNISRLPKPLRQVLQSSYNSSQLQAISVSIGPFDSKKDFEFSLVQGPPGTGKTRTIVAIVSGLLAFSKKKDPGRIRSGLPVSRNHPDIESNASESAVIAKAWKDAALARELTENVKTNTKSPGSCSGGRILICAQSNAAIDELVSRICSEGLYDVDGKRHRPYLVRVGNPKTVHSNSLPFFIDTLVEDRLHKEKTDSEDGKHRRDCADSLNNLRTDLEKLADKIQCYEAMGARSNEGDAEPKNGDEAVCRGSKLLSEAEIKAKLRILYEKRRAIYLEQKQVQSRERKATEEMRALRHKYRTAILKEAEIVVTTLSGSGGDLYGVCAELMSCHKFSTTSEYVLFDAVVIDEAAQALEIDTLIPLQLLKSRRTRCIMV
;
A
#
# COMPACT_ATOMS: atom_id res chain seq x y z
N CYS A 1 20.80 -8.81 -13.58
CA CYS A 1 19.45 -8.56 -13.03
C CYS A 1 18.62 -7.73 -14.00
N LEU A 2 17.32 -8.02 -14.12
CA LEU A 2 16.35 -7.21 -14.87
C LEU A 2 15.58 -6.38 -13.85
N GLN A 3 15.58 -5.05 -13.98
CA GLN A 3 14.74 -4.18 -13.17
C GLN A 3 13.77 -3.44 -14.07
N VAL A 4 12.48 -3.64 -13.86
CA VAL A 4 11.45 -2.85 -14.55
C VAL A 4 11.43 -1.47 -13.89
N GLU A 5 11.93 -0.46 -14.59
CA GLU A 5 11.92 0.91 -14.11
C GLU A 5 10.56 1.57 -14.33
N ARG A 6 9.86 1.18 -15.41
CA ARG A 6 8.59 1.79 -15.79
C ARG A 6 7.68 0.82 -16.50
N ARG A 7 6.39 0.98 -16.23
CA ARG A 7 5.30 0.37 -16.98
C ARG A 7 4.32 1.48 -17.35
N GLU A 8 4.18 1.74 -18.64
CA GLU A 8 3.16 2.63 -19.19
C GLU A 8 2.10 1.76 -19.88
N LYS A 9 0.84 1.98 -19.53
CA LYS A 9 -0.29 1.27 -20.13
C LYS A 9 -0.95 2.22 -21.11
N ASP A 10 -0.86 1.92 -22.40
CA ASP A 10 -1.57 2.68 -23.41
C ASP A 10 -3.02 2.19 -23.46
N CYS A 11 -3.92 3.03 -22.98
CA CYS A 11 -5.34 2.71 -22.81
C CYS A 11 -6.05 2.50 -24.15
N LYS A 12 -5.54 3.08 -25.25
CA LYS A 12 -6.18 3.01 -26.58
C LYS A 12 -5.66 1.82 -27.40
N THR A 13 -4.38 1.47 -27.30
CA THR A 13 -3.76 0.38 -28.10
C THR A 13 -3.71 -0.98 -27.38
N ARG A 14 -4.15 -1.06 -26.12
CA ARG A 14 -3.98 -2.24 -25.22
C ARG A 14 -2.52 -2.68 -25.06
N MET A 15 -1.54 -1.89 -25.51
CA MET A 15 -0.12 -2.20 -25.38
C MET A 15 0.42 -1.73 -24.02
N ASN A 16 1.30 -2.52 -23.42
CA ASN A 16 2.07 -2.10 -22.25
C ASN A 16 3.51 -1.81 -22.69
N ILE A 17 3.96 -0.58 -22.50
CA ILE A 17 5.36 -0.22 -22.69
C ILE A 17 6.09 -0.49 -21.38
N LEU A 18 7.10 -1.36 -21.43
CA LEU A 18 7.97 -1.68 -20.31
C LEU A 18 9.34 -1.07 -20.55
N VAL A 19 9.79 -0.21 -19.63
CA VAL A 19 11.17 0.26 -19.59
C VAL A 19 11.91 -0.65 -18.62
N ILE A 20 12.84 -1.43 -19.13
CA ILE A 20 13.59 -2.42 -18.37
C ILE A 20 15.06 -2.00 -18.38
N ARG A 21 15.61 -1.79 -17.19
CA ARG A 21 17.05 -1.65 -17.00
C ARG A 21 17.66 -3.04 -16.87
N LEU A 22 18.60 -3.33 -17.74
CA LEU A 22 19.27 -4.62 -17.83
C LEU A 22 20.67 -4.50 -17.23
N TYR A 23 20.92 -5.26 -16.17
CA TYR A 23 22.23 -5.40 -15.57
C TYR A 23 22.84 -6.72 -16.05
N LEU A 24 23.71 -6.62 -17.05
CA LEU A 24 24.47 -7.74 -17.61
C LEU A 24 25.82 -7.82 -16.90
N HIS A 25 25.93 -8.63 -15.86
CA HIS A 25 27.24 -8.98 -15.30
C HIS A 25 27.97 -9.94 -16.24
N GLY A 26 29.30 -9.91 -16.24
CA GLY A 26 30.20 -10.59 -17.18
C GLY A 26 30.11 -12.13 -17.16
N CYS A 27 28.99 -12.67 -17.62
CA CYS A 27 28.74 -14.08 -17.84
C CYS A 27 28.55 -14.32 -19.33
N SER A 28 29.16 -15.37 -19.89
CA SER A 28 29.12 -15.69 -21.32
C SER A 28 27.69 -15.76 -21.90
N ARG A 29 26.75 -16.33 -21.13
CA ARG A 29 25.33 -16.41 -21.49
C ARG A 29 24.66 -15.04 -21.58
N LEU A 30 25.00 -14.11 -20.69
CA LEU A 30 24.45 -12.75 -20.65
C LEU A 30 25.02 -11.89 -21.79
N ASN A 31 26.27 -12.11 -22.17
CA ASN A 31 26.89 -11.46 -23.32
C ASN A 31 26.21 -11.86 -24.64
N GLN A 32 25.75 -13.11 -24.75
CA GLN A 32 24.97 -13.56 -25.91
C GLN A 32 23.61 -12.87 -25.99
N VAL A 33 22.92 -12.70 -24.85
CA VAL A 33 21.67 -11.93 -24.77
C VAL A 33 21.87 -10.47 -25.18
N SER A 34 22.97 -9.84 -24.75
CA SER A 34 23.35 -8.47 -25.16
C SER A 34 23.38 -8.31 -26.69
N LYS A 35 23.97 -9.28 -27.40
CA LYS A 35 24.06 -9.27 -28.86
C LYS A 35 22.71 -9.41 -29.56
N MET A 36 21.75 -10.07 -28.91
CA MET A 36 20.40 -10.26 -29.45
C MET A 36 19.46 -9.07 -29.16
N LEU A 37 19.83 -8.18 -28.22
CA LEU A 37 19.08 -6.96 -27.86
C LEU A 37 19.27 -5.85 -28.91
N THR A 38 18.82 -6.09 -30.13
CA THR A 38 18.82 -5.10 -31.21
C THR A 38 17.52 -4.27 -31.21
N PRO A 39 17.55 -3.01 -31.67
CA PRO A 39 16.34 -2.22 -31.83
C PRO A 39 15.30 -2.96 -32.70
N ARG A 40 14.04 -2.94 -32.28
CA ARG A 40 12.90 -3.61 -32.96
C ARG A 40 12.96 -5.15 -33.01
N SER A 41 13.86 -5.78 -32.25
CA SER A 41 13.84 -7.23 -32.06
C SER A 41 12.55 -7.70 -31.38
N LYS A 42 12.05 -8.88 -31.78
CA LYS A 42 10.87 -9.52 -31.19
C LYS A 42 11.31 -10.52 -30.12
N TRP A 43 10.71 -10.42 -28.94
CA TRP A 43 11.05 -11.26 -27.79
C TRP A 43 9.82 -12.01 -27.28
N TYR A 44 10.02 -13.27 -26.94
CA TYR A 44 9.04 -14.06 -26.22
C TYR A 44 9.38 -14.01 -24.73
N ALA A 45 8.40 -13.63 -23.91
CA ALA A 45 8.54 -13.57 -22.46
C ALA A 45 7.46 -14.44 -21.82
N SER A 46 7.85 -15.23 -20.83
CA SER A 46 6.93 -16.03 -20.01
C SER A 46 7.09 -15.65 -18.54
N ARG A 47 5.98 -15.56 -17.81
CA ARG A 47 6.00 -15.30 -16.37
C ARG A 47 6.34 -16.59 -15.65
N VAL A 48 7.48 -16.61 -14.95
CA VAL A 48 7.88 -17.75 -14.10
C VAL A 48 7.13 -17.70 -12.77
N MET A 49 7.47 -16.75 -11.90
CA MET A 49 6.81 -16.59 -10.60
C MET A 49 6.99 -15.17 -10.05
N SER A 50 6.28 -14.86 -8.97
CA SER A 50 6.51 -13.64 -8.18
C SER A 50 7.50 -13.94 -7.07
N VAL A 51 8.61 -13.20 -7.01
CA VAL A 51 9.64 -13.34 -5.95
C VAL A 51 9.41 -12.44 -4.74
N THR A 52 8.36 -11.60 -4.76
CA THR A 52 8.08 -10.64 -3.68
C THR A 52 7.96 -11.28 -2.29
N PRO A 53 7.23 -12.40 -2.09
CA PRO A 53 7.15 -13.05 -0.78
C PRO A 53 8.53 -13.50 -0.28
N GLN A 54 9.34 -14.11 -1.14
CA GLN A 54 10.68 -14.61 -0.81
C GLN A 54 11.63 -13.47 -0.47
N LEU A 55 11.55 -12.34 -1.19
CA LEU A 55 12.35 -11.16 -0.88
C LEU A 55 11.98 -10.57 0.49
N ARG A 56 10.70 -10.56 0.86
CA ARG A 56 10.25 -10.10 2.17
C ARG A 56 10.67 -11.04 3.30
N GLN A 57 10.63 -12.35 3.09
CA GLN A 57 11.18 -13.33 4.03
C GLN A 57 12.69 -13.17 4.21
N PHE A 58 13.43 -13.01 3.11
CA PHE A 58 14.88 -12.80 3.14
C PHE A 58 15.25 -11.49 3.85
N GLN A 59 14.49 -10.42 3.60
CA GLN A 59 14.62 -9.16 4.31
C GLN A 59 14.33 -9.33 5.81
N ALA A 60 13.28 -10.09 6.16
CA ALA A 60 12.96 -10.37 7.54
C ALA A 60 14.11 -11.09 8.27
N LEU A 61 14.70 -12.08 7.60
CA LEU A 61 15.85 -12.82 8.09
C LEU A 61 17.12 -11.96 8.18
N SER A 62 17.32 -11.03 7.25
CA SER A 62 18.49 -10.14 7.23
C SER A 62 18.49 -9.16 8.40
N SER A 63 17.30 -8.71 8.83
CA SER A 63 17.08 -7.81 9.98
C SER A 63 16.68 -8.57 11.26
N LEU A 64 17.04 -9.85 11.39
CA LEU A 64 16.68 -10.69 12.54
C LEU A 64 17.12 -10.08 13.88
N ARG A 65 18.27 -9.42 13.90
CA ARG A 65 18.85 -8.78 15.11
C ARG A 65 18.00 -7.62 15.65
N GLU A 66 17.14 -7.04 14.82
CA GLU A 66 16.27 -5.92 15.17
C GLU A 66 14.95 -6.39 15.79
N ILE A 67 14.63 -7.69 15.73
CA ILE A 67 13.39 -8.26 16.24
C ILE A 67 13.48 -8.36 17.77
N PRO A 68 12.61 -7.67 18.54
CA PRO A 68 12.66 -7.69 20.01
C PRO A 68 12.45 -9.09 20.62
N LEU A 69 11.66 -9.93 19.92
CA LEU A 69 11.33 -11.28 20.36
C LEU A 69 12.40 -12.33 20.04
N LEU A 70 13.51 -11.97 19.40
CA LEU A 70 14.54 -12.92 18.98
C LEU A 70 15.00 -13.87 20.10
N PRO A 71 15.22 -13.44 21.36
CA PRO A 71 15.63 -14.35 22.43
C PRO A 71 14.62 -15.48 22.72
N ILE A 72 13.31 -15.18 22.69
CA ILE A 72 12.25 -16.19 22.86
C ILE A 72 12.19 -17.13 21.66
N ILE A 73 12.35 -16.59 20.44
CA ILE A 73 12.29 -17.39 19.21
C ILE A 73 13.46 -18.41 19.18
N LEU A 74 14.68 -17.97 19.52
CA LEU A 74 15.86 -18.85 19.53
C LEU A 74 15.90 -19.81 20.72
N ASN A 75 15.26 -19.44 21.84
CA ASN A 75 15.26 -20.26 23.05
C ASN A 75 13.89 -20.23 23.76
N PRO A 76 12.90 -20.95 23.22
CA PRO A 76 11.53 -20.91 23.73
C PRO A 76 11.39 -21.53 25.12
N LEU A 77 12.27 -22.45 25.51
CA LEU A 77 12.18 -23.18 26.78
C LEU A 77 12.67 -22.35 27.98
N ASN A 78 13.65 -21.47 27.79
CA ASN A 78 14.21 -20.68 28.91
C ASN A 78 13.38 -19.44 29.26
N HIS A 79 12.40 -19.09 28.45
CA HIS A 79 11.46 -18.01 28.71
C HIS A 79 10.14 -18.57 29.25
N HIS A 80 10.22 -19.28 30.38
CA HIS A 80 9.03 -19.63 31.14
C HIS A 80 8.35 -18.34 31.66
N CYS A 81 7.09 -18.13 31.29
CA CYS A 81 6.19 -17.39 32.17
C CYS A 81 5.97 -18.27 33.40
N ASP A 82 6.37 -17.79 34.57
CA ASP A 82 6.18 -18.53 35.82
C ASP A 82 4.72 -18.99 35.95
N PRO A 83 4.45 -20.30 36.11
CA PRO A 83 3.10 -20.82 36.30
C PRO A 83 2.37 -20.18 37.49
N TYR A 84 3.12 -19.62 38.44
CA TYR A 84 2.59 -18.93 39.63
C TYR A 84 1.87 -17.59 39.34
N GLU A 85 1.99 -17.01 38.13
CA GLU A 85 1.23 -15.79 37.77
C GLU A 85 -0.13 -16.07 37.12
N SER A 86 -0.47 -17.33 36.84
CA SER A 86 -1.74 -17.76 36.26
C SER A 86 -2.99 -17.46 37.12
N SER A 87 -2.78 -17.07 38.39
CA SER A 87 -3.85 -16.78 39.37
C SER A 87 -4.24 -15.29 39.44
N ARG A 88 -3.59 -14.37 38.72
CA ARG A 88 -4.02 -12.97 38.72
C ARG A 88 -5.09 -12.76 37.65
N ASP A 89 -6.33 -12.59 38.08
CA ASP A 89 -7.43 -12.09 37.24
C ASP A 89 -7.08 -10.69 36.72
N ASN A 90 -6.27 -10.59 35.67
CA ASN A 90 -5.85 -9.31 35.09
C ASN A 90 -7.03 -8.55 34.46
N ILE A 91 -8.09 -9.28 34.11
CA ILE A 91 -9.40 -8.73 33.75
C ILE A 91 -9.97 -7.86 34.87
N SER A 92 -9.66 -8.13 36.14
CA SER A 92 -10.13 -7.31 37.27
C SER A 92 -9.63 -5.86 37.22
N ARG A 93 -8.51 -5.61 36.52
CA ARG A 93 -7.89 -4.28 36.35
C ARG A 93 -8.43 -3.49 35.15
N LEU A 94 -9.16 -4.15 34.25
CA LEU A 94 -9.92 -3.45 33.23
C LEU A 94 -10.98 -2.56 33.90
N PRO A 95 -11.37 -1.44 33.27
CA PRO A 95 -12.53 -0.68 33.72
C PRO A 95 -13.75 -1.58 33.94
N LYS A 96 -14.49 -1.34 35.02
CA LYS A 96 -15.67 -2.15 35.41
C LYS A 96 -16.66 -2.37 34.25
N PRO A 97 -16.98 -1.36 33.42
CA PRO A 97 -17.93 -1.55 32.31
C PRO A 97 -17.40 -2.52 31.24
N LEU A 98 -16.15 -2.34 30.81
CA LEU A 98 -15.51 -3.24 29.84
C LEU A 98 -15.41 -4.67 30.38
N ARG A 99 -15.04 -4.81 31.65
CA ARG A 99 -14.96 -6.10 32.33
C ARG A 99 -16.30 -6.84 32.32
N GLN A 100 -17.39 -6.16 32.66
CA GLN A 100 -18.73 -6.76 32.68
C GLN A 100 -19.17 -7.25 31.30
N VAL A 101 -18.92 -6.44 30.27
CA VAL A 101 -19.26 -6.81 28.89
C VAL A 101 -18.48 -8.05 28.46
N LEU A 102 -17.16 -8.09 28.71
CA LEU A 102 -16.35 -9.27 28.41
C LEU A 102 -16.82 -10.50 29.19
N GLN A 103 -17.06 -10.39 30.50
CA GLN A 103 -17.53 -11.49 31.34
C GLN A 103 -18.90 -12.05 30.92
N SER A 104 -19.80 -11.20 30.41
CA SER A 104 -21.10 -11.63 29.92
C SER A 104 -21.07 -12.26 28.53
N SER A 105 -20.07 -11.92 27.71
CA SER A 105 -20.05 -12.24 26.28
C SER A 105 -19.12 -13.41 25.90
N TYR A 106 -18.16 -13.74 26.77
CA TYR A 106 -17.11 -14.72 26.52
C TYR A 106 -17.11 -15.84 27.57
N ASN A 107 -16.69 -17.04 27.18
CA ASN A 107 -16.58 -18.17 28.11
C ASN A 107 -15.30 -18.08 28.97
N SER A 108 -15.17 -18.96 29.97
CA SER A 108 -14.05 -18.94 30.92
C SER A 108 -12.68 -19.10 30.26
N SER A 109 -12.52 -19.98 29.26
CA SER A 109 -11.24 -20.20 28.58
C SER A 109 -10.84 -19.01 27.70
N GLN A 110 -11.81 -18.39 27.01
CA GLN A 110 -11.59 -17.16 26.25
C GLN A 110 -11.23 -16.00 27.17
N LEU A 111 -11.91 -15.85 28.31
CA LEU A 111 -11.59 -14.84 29.32
C LEU A 111 -10.17 -15.04 29.88
N GLN A 112 -9.78 -16.29 30.17
CA GLN A 112 -8.42 -16.59 30.60
C GLN A 112 -7.40 -16.18 29.54
N ALA A 113 -7.61 -16.55 28.27
CA ALA A 113 -6.74 -16.16 27.16
C ALA A 113 -6.63 -14.62 27.04
N ILE A 114 -7.77 -13.92 27.08
CA ILE A 114 -7.83 -12.46 27.07
C ILE A 114 -7.02 -11.89 28.24
N SER A 115 -7.20 -12.41 29.45
CA SER A 115 -6.56 -11.91 30.67
C SER A 115 -5.03 -12.02 30.63
N VAL A 116 -4.51 -13.09 30.04
CA VAL A 116 -3.07 -13.32 29.89
C VAL A 116 -2.51 -12.39 28.81
N SER A 117 -3.16 -12.28 27.66
CA SER A 117 -2.70 -11.43 26.55
C SER A 117 -2.72 -9.92 26.88
N ILE A 118 -3.67 -9.48 27.72
CA ILE A 118 -3.78 -8.07 28.13
C ILE A 118 -3.09 -7.76 29.47
N GLY A 119 -2.45 -8.74 30.10
CA GLY A 119 -1.85 -8.62 31.43
C GLY A 119 -0.92 -7.42 31.60
N PRO A 120 -0.63 -6.95 32.83
CA PRO A 120 0.28 -5.83 33.05
C PRO A 120 1.68 -6.17 32.51
N PHE A 121 2.32 -5.21 31.86
CA PHE A 121 3.71 -5.38 31.41
C PHE A 121 4.61 -5.64 32.61
N ASP A 122 5.29 -6.79 32.64
CA ASP A 122 6.34 -7.03 33.64
C ASP A 122 7.42 -5.95 33.48
N SER A 123 7.70 -5.22 34.55
CA SER A 123 8.69 -4.13 34.55
C SER A 123 10.11 -4.63 34.26
N LYS A 124 10.34 -5.94 34.41
CA LYS A 124 11.61 -6.61 34.15
C LYS A 124 11.75 -7.12 32.71
N LYS A 125 10.65 -7.17 31.93
CA LYS A 125 10.65 -7.69 30.55
C LYS A 125 10.46 -6.55 29.56
N ASP A 126 11.31 -6.50 28.55
CA ASP A 126 11.13 -5.55 27.45
C ASP A 126 10.05 -6.01 26.45
N PHE A 127 9.62 -7.28 26.51
CA PHE A 127 8.62 -7.84 25.60
C PHE A 127 7.79 -8.97 26.24
N GLU A 128 6.60 -9.21 25.70
CA GLU A 128 5.68 -10.27 26.12
C GLU A 128 5.24 -11.11 24.92
N PHE A 129 5.25 -12.43 25.09
CA PHE A 129 4.80 -13.39 24.09
C PHE A 129 3.66 -14.24 24.66
N SER A 130 2.60 -14.44 23.87
CA SER A 130 1.44 -15.24 24.28
C SER A 130 0.97 -16.13 23.14
N LEU A 131 0.64 -17.38 23.47
CA LEU A 131 0.03 -18.34 22.56
C LEU A 131 -1.40 -18.60 23.02
N VAL A 132 -2.37 -18.46 22.13
CA VAL A 132 -3.78 -18.75 22.39
C VAL A 132 -4.21 -19.90 21.49
N GLN A 133 -4.33 -21.10 22.04
CA GLN A 133 -4.74 -22.26 21.26
C GLN A 133 -6.27 -22.42 21.26
N GLY A 134 -6.86 -22.63 20.09
CA GLY A 134 -8.30 -22.89 19.94
C GLY A 134 -8.65 -23.89 18.84
N PRO A 135 -9.27 -25.04 19.17
CA PRO A 135 -9.85 -25.95 18.18
C PRO A 135 -10.82 -25.26 17.19
N PRO A 136 -11.16 -25.89 16.05
CA PRO A 136 -12.15 -25.35 15.11
C PRO A 136 -13.48 -25.01 15.81
N GLY A 137 -14.04 -23.84 15.51
CA GLY A 137 -15.32 -23.40 16.09
C GLY A 137 -15.25 -22.79 17.51
N THR A 138 -14.07 -22.70 18.14
CA THR A 138 -13.93 -22.15 19.51
C THR A 138 -13.89 -20.61 19.59
N GLY A 139 -14.10 -19.93 18.46
CA GLY A 139 -14.19 -18.48 18.42
C GLY A 139 -12.85 -17.74 18.55
N LYS A 140 -11.74 -18.31 18.05
CA LYS A 140 -10.40 -17.67 18.00
C LYS A 140 -10.46 -16.20 17.57
N THR A 141 -11.04 -15.93 16.41
CA THR A 141 -11.17 -14.57 15.87
C THR A 141 -12.02 -13.66 16.77
N ARG A 142 -13.07 -14.20 17.40
CA ARG A 142 -13.88 -13.45 18.37
C ARG A 142 -13.07 -13.09 19.62
N THR A 143 -12.18 -13.97 20.06
CA THR A 143 -11.23 -13.71 21.16
C THR A 143 -10.22 -12.63 20.78
N ILE A 144 -9.72 -12.62 19.53
CA ILE A 144 -8.82 -11.57 19.03
C ILE A 144 -9.47 -10.18 19.14
N VAL A 145 -10.74 -10.04 18.76
CA VAL A 145 -11.48 -8.76 18.89
C VAL A 145 -11.50 -8.25 20.35
N ALA A 146 -11.67 -9.14 21.32
CA ALA A 146 -11.62 -8.78 22.74
C ALA A 146 -10.20 -8.45 23.23
N ILE A 147 -9.18 -9.20 22.79
CA ILE A 147 -7.78 -8.92 23.09
C ILE A 147 -7.40 -7.52 22.60
N VAL A 148 -7.72 -7.21 21.34
CA VAL A 148 -7.47 -5.89 20.72
C VAL A 148 -8.20 -4.79 21.50
N SER A 149 -9.45 -5.01 21.89
CA SER A 149 -10.22 -4.06 22.72
C SER A 149 -9.53 -3.78 24.07
N GLY A 150 -9.06 -4.84 24.76
CA GLY A 150 -8.36 -4.71 26.02
C GLY A 150 -7.02 -3.97 25.90
N LEU A 151 -6.22 -4.28 24.87
CA LEU A 151 -4.94 -3.62 24.61
C LEU A 151 -5.10 -2.12 24.33
N LEU A 152 -6.11 -1.73 23.55
CA LEU A 152 -6.42 -0.32 23.29
C LEU A 152 -6.89 0.40 24.57
N ALA A 153 -7.69 -0.26 25.42
CA ALA A 153 -8.18 0.30 26.67
C ALA A 153 -7.04 0.59 27.67
N PHE A 154 -6.04 -0.29 27.77
CA PHE A 154 -4.87 -0.09 28.64
C PHE A 154 -3.96 1.04 28.16
N SER A 155 -3.84 1.21 26.84
CA SER A 155 -3.02 2.27 26.26
C SER A 155 -3.59 3.66 26.58
N LYS A 156 -4.92 3.80 26.64
CA LYS A 156 -5.61 5.05 27.00
C LYS A 156 -5.52 5.42 28.49
N LYS A 157 -5.29 4.46 29.40
CA LYS A 157 -5.18 4.71 30.86
C LYS A 157 -3.89 5.41 31.29
N LYS A 158 -2.84 5.42 30.46
CA LYS A 158 -1.54 6.03 30.80
C LYS A 158 -1.55 7.57 30.78
N ASP A 159 -2.64 8.21 30.36
CA ASP A 159 -2.85 9.66 30.40
C ASP A 159 -3.96 10.04 31.41
N PRO A 160 -3.69 10.06 32.74
CA PRO A 160 -4.70 10.37 33.76
C PRO A 160 -5.16 11.85 33.77
N GLY A 161 -4.57 12.72 32.94
CA GLY A 161 -4.88 14.16 32.91
C GLY A 161 -6.06 14.58 32.03
N ARG A 162 -6.68 13.67 31.27
CA ARG A 162 -7.75 14.03 30.32
C ARG A 162 -9.13 13.69 30.90
N ILE A 163 -9.56 14.47 31.89
CA ILE A 163 -10.97 14.49 32.32
C ILE A 163 -11.81 14.87 31.09
N ARG A 164 -12.49 13.89 30.50
CA ARG A 164 -13.54 14.14 29.52
C ARG A 164 -14.78 14.59 30.29
N SER A 165 -15.04 15.90 30.32
CA SER A 165 -16.37 16.43 30.60
C SER A 165 -17.31 15.94 29.48
N GLY A 166 -17.98 14.82 29.71
CA GLY A 166 -18.98 14.30 28.80
C GLY A 166 -20.24 15.16 28.86
N LEU A 167 -20.51 15.92 27.80
CA LEU A 167 -21.90 16.18 27.43
C LEU A 167 -22.43 14.94 26.69
N PRO A 168 -23.64 14.47 27.02
CA PRO A 168 -24.25 13.35 26.32
C PRO A 168 -24.73 13.84 24.96
N VAL A 169 -23.96 13.55 23.90
CA VAL A 169 -24.48 13.68 22.54
C VAL A 169 -25.38 12.46 22.28
N SER A 170 -26.66 12.62 22.59
CA SER A 170 -27.72 11.81 22.01
C SER A 170 -27.69 12.06 20.51
N ARG A 171 -27.30 11.06 19.71
CA ARG A 171 -27.45 11.09 18.26
C ARG A 171 -28.58 10.15 17.90
N ASN A 172 -29.74 10.74 17.71
CA ASN A 172 -30.81 10.15 16.91
C ASN A 172 -30.22 9.79 15.54
N HIS A 173 -30.59 8.61 15.05
CA HIS A 173 -30.30 8.15 13.71
C HIS A 173 -30.78 9.20 12.69
N PRO A 174 -29.94 9.64 11.74
CA PRO A 174 -30.47 10.25 10.53
C PRO A 174 -30.95 9.11 9.64
N ASP A 175 -32.26 8.99 9.49
CA ASP A 175 -32.87 8.30 8.36
C ASP A 175 -32.46 9.04 7.09
N ILE A 176 -31.63 8.45 6.22
CA ILE A 176 -31.45 8.95 4.85
C ILE A 176 -31.28 7.79 3.85
N GLU A 177 -32.07 7.95 2.80
CA GLU A 177 -32.19 7.26 1.53
C GLU A 177 -30.87 7.00 0.75
N SER A 178 -30.81 5.78 0.20
CA SER A 178 -30.30 5.32 -1.10
C SER A 178 -28.80 5.44 -1.51
N ASN A 179 -28.24 4.24 -1.75
CA ASN A 179 -27.14 3.87 -2.66
C ASN A 179 -25.68 3.81 -2.17
N ALA A 180 -25.40 3.90 -0.86
CA ALA A 180 -24.07 3.54 -0.32
C ALA A 180 -24.14 2.20 0.42
N SER A 181 -23.14 1.33 0.22
CA SER A 181 -23.05 0.08 0.99
C SER A 181 -22.87 0.40 2.49
N GLU A 182 -23.53 -0.38 3.36
CA GLU A 182 -23.48 -0.19 4.82
C GLU A 182 -22.04 -0.08 5.34
N SER A 183 -21.14 -0.90 4.81
CA SER A 183 -19.69 -0.87 5.09
C SER A 183 -19.01 0.46 4.74
N ALA A 184 -19.44 1.14 3.67
CA ALA A 184 -18.87 2.42 3.24
C ALA A 184 -19.32 3.57 4.15
N VAL A 185 -20.59 3.57 4.58
CA VAL A 185 -21.10 4.54 5.56
C VAL A 185 -20.38 4.38 6.89
N ILE A 186 -20.17 3.14 7.33
CA ILE A 186 -19.44 2.81 8.55
C ILE A 186 -17.99 3.31 8.45
N ALA A 187 -17.25 2.98 7.39
CA ALA A 187 -15.86 3.40 7.24
C ALA A 187 -15.71 4.93 7.16
N LYS A 188 -16.64 5.63 6.50
CA LYS A 188 -16.67 7.09 6.49
C LYS A 188 -16.87 7.66 7.89
N ALA A 189 -17.80 7.11 8.67
CA ALA A 189 -18.01 7.50 10.05
C ALA A 189 -16.77 7.24 10.93
N TRP A 190 -16.01 6.18 10.68
CA TRP A 190 -14.77 5.88 11.43
C TRP A 190 -13.68 6.89 11.11
N LYS A 191 -13.53 7.22 9.82
CA LYS A 191 -12.60 8.23 9.35
C LYS A 191 -12.94 9.61 9.92
N ASP A 192 -14.20 10.00 9.87
CA ASP A 192 -14.66 11.30 10.36
C ASP A 192 -14.55 11.38 11.89
N ALA A 193 -14.77 10.27 12.62
CA ALA A 193 -14.54 10.20 14.06
C ALA A 193 -13.04 10.31 14.42
N ALA A 194 -12.14 9.72 13.62
CA ALA A 194 -10.70 9.87 13.80
C ALA A 194 -10.24 11.32 13.55
N LEU A 195 -10.70 11.94 12.45
CA LEU A 195 -10.44 13.35 12.12
C LEU A 195 -10.98 14.31 13.19
N ALA A 196 -12.18 14.06 13.72
CA ALA A 196 -12.75 14.87 14.80
C ALA A 196 -11.90 14.80 16.08
N ARG A 197 -11.28 13.65 16.37
CA ARG A 197 -10.35 13.51 17.51
C ARG A 197 -9.08 14.32 17.29
N GLU A 198 -8.55 14.32 16.07
CA GLU A 198 -7.40 15.14 15.70
C GLU A 198 -7.69 16.64 15.89
N LEU A 199 -8.84 17.14 15.42
CA LEU A 199 -9.23 18.54 15.62
C LEU A 199 -9.33 18.90 17.12
N THR A 200 -9.88 18.00 17.95
CA THR A 200 -9.91 18.21 19.40
C THR A 200 -8.55 18.09 20.10
N GLU A 201 -7.57 17.46 19.46
CA GLU A 201 -6.17 17.47 19.89
C GLU A 201 -5.48 18.77 19.46
N ASN A 202 -5.67 19.18 18.21
CA ASN A 202 -5.13 20.41 17.64
C ASN A 202 -5.62 21.68 18.36
N VAL A 203 -6.85 21.70 18.87
CA VAL A 203 -7.40 22.81 19.69
C VAL A 203 -6.78 22.85 21.11
N LYS A 204 -6.24 21.72 21.61
CA LYS A 204 -5.57 21.63 22.91
C LYS A 204 -4.05 21.83 22.83
N THR A 205 -3.48 21.91 21.62
CA THR A 205 -2.03 21.93 21.37
C THR A 205 -1.42 23.30 21.10
N ASN A 206 -2.05 24.42 21.47
CA ASN A 206 -1.35 25.72 21.43
C ASN A 206 -0.15 25.82 22.41
N THR A 207 0.23 24.73 23.09
CA THR A 207 1.47 24.60 23.87
C THR A 207 2.25 23.28 23.67
N LYS A 208 1.91 22.41 22.69
CA LYS A 208 2.68 21.16 22.46
C LYS A 208 2.79 20.79 20.97
N SER A 209 3.97 20.29 20.59
CA SER A 209 4.38 19.88 19.23
C SER A 209 3.41 18.92 18.52
N PRO A 210 3.29 18.98 17.17
CA PRO A 210 2.40 18.11 16.41
C PRO A 210 3.04 16.73 16.24
N GLY A 211 2.36 15.66 16.68
CA GLY A 211 2.77 14.28 16.34
C GLY A 211 2.66 13.19 17.41
N SER A 212 1.90 13.37 18.48
CA SER A 212 1.67 12.30 19.47
C SER A 212 0.21 11.85 19.47
N CYS A 213 -0.10 10.81 18.68
CA CYS A 213 -1.26 9.99 18.97
C CYS A 213 -0.93 9.18 20.24
N SER A 214 -1.37 9.63 21.42
CA SER A 214 -1.10 8.94 22.71
C SER A 214 -1.93 7.66 22.91
N GLY A 215 -2.47 7.08 21.83
CA GLY A 215 -3.15 5.79 21.79
C GLY A 215 -2.23 4.67 21.29
N GLY A 216 -2.36 3.47 21.85
CA GLY A 216 -1.54 2.32 21.45
C GLY A 216 -1.85 1.88 20.01
N ARG A 217 -0.81 1.50 19.26
CA ARG A 217 -0.93 1.02 17.88
C ARG A 217 -0.84 -0.49 17.81
N ILE A 218 -1.77 -1.13 17.11
CA ILE A 218 -1.84 -2.59 17.00
C ILE A 218 -1.77 -3.01 15.54
N LEU A 219 -0.88 -3.96 15.24
CA LEU A 219 -0.79 -4.62 13.96
C LEU A 219 -1.48 -5.99 14.06
N ILE A 220 -2.44 -6.26 13.20
CA ILE A 220 -3.08 -7.57 13.11
C ILE A 220 -2.70 -8.23 11.79
N CYS A 221 -2.21 -9.47 11.87
CA CYS A 221 -1.77 -10.25 10.75
C CYS A 221 -2.41 -11.62 10.69
N ALA A 222 -2.43 -12.21 9.50
CA ALA A 222 -2.85 -13.58 9.24
C ALA A 222 -2.18 -14.07 7.96
N GLN A 223 -2.17 -15.38 7.74
CA GLN A 223 -1.52 -15.96 6.56
C GLN A 223 -2.29 -15.67 5.25
N SER A 224 -3.63 -15.65 5.30
CA SER A 224 -4.48 -15.52 4.11
C SER A 224 -5.25 -14.20 4.04
N ASN A 225 -5.57 -13.73 2.82
CA ASN A 225 -6.42 -12.56 2.65
C ASN A 225 -7.84 -12.79 3.18
N ALA A 226 -8.36 -14.01 3.06
CA ALA A 226 -9.70 -14.36 3.52
C ALA A 226 -9.83 -14.22 5.05
N ALA A 227 -8.84 -14.71 5.81
CA ALA A 227 -8.82 -14.55 7.27
C ALA A 227 -8.79 -13.06 7.67
N ILE A 228 -8.00 -12.25 6.97
CA ILE A 228 -7.96 -10.81 7.19
C ILE A 228 -9.30 -10.14 6.90
N ASP A 229 -9.91 -10.45 5.75
CA ASP A 229 -11.14 -9.79 5.34
C ASP A 229 -12.34 -10.22 6.21
N GLU A 230 -12.33 -11.45 6.72
CA GLU A 230 -13.27 -11.94 7.73
C GLU A 230 -13.10 -11.20 9.07
N LEU A 231 -11.85 -11.02 9.53
CA LEU A 231 -11.56 -10.22 10.71
C LEU A 231 -12.00 -8.75 10.55
N VAL A 232 -11.68 -8.11 9.41
CA VAL A 232 -12.13 -6.73 9.12
C VAL A 232 -13.65 -6.64 9.14
N SER A 233 -14.34 -7.62 8.54
CA SER A 233 -15.80 -7.68 8.55
C SER A 233 -16.35 -7.81 9.98
N ARG A 234 -15.73 -8.62 10.83
CA ARG A 234 -16.12 -8.76 12.26
C ARG A 234 -15.89 -7.49 13.06
N ILE A 235 -14.71 -6.87 12.93
CA ILE A 235 -14.42 -5.60 13.62
C ILE A 235 -15.41 -4.52 13.14
N CYS A 236 -15.82 -4.53 11.88
CA CYS A 236 -16.81 -3.61 11.33
C CYS A 236 -18.23 -3.83 11.91
N SER A 237 -18.71 -5.08 11.93
CA SER A 237 -20.08 -5.42 12.36
C SER A 237 -20.24 -5.43 13.88
N GLU A 238 -19.31 -6.06 14.59
CA GLU A 238 -19.35 -6.20 16.06
C GLU A 238 -18.84 -4.94 16.75
N GLY A 239 -17.87 -4.24 16.15
CA GLY A 239 -17.14 -3.15 16.79
C GLY A 239 -16.12 -3.64 17.82
N LEU A 240 -15.28 -2.73 18.32
CA LEU A 240 -14.40 -3.00 19.46
C LEU A 240 -15.02 -2.42 20.73
N TYR A 241 -14.54 -2.80 21.91
CA TYR A 241 -15.04 -2.23 23.16
C TYR A 241 -14.10 -1.13 23.68
N ASP A 242 -14.63 0.02 24.08
CA ASP A 242 -13.84 1.06 24.76
C ASP A 242 -13.71 0.77 26.27
N VAL A 243 -12.97 1.64 26.97
CA VAL A 243 -12.90 1.68 28.44
C VAL A 243 -14.27 1.68 29.12
N ASP A 244 -15.30 2.26 28.49
CA ASP A 244 -16.66 2.32 29.04
C ASP A 244 -17.51 1.08 28.68
N GLY A 245 -16.93 0.05 28.07
CA GLY A 245 -17.67 -1.15 27.61
C GLY A 245 -18.61 -0.87 26.43
N LYS A 246 -18.64 0.36 25.91
CA LYS A 246 -19.39 0.75 24.72
C LYS A 246 -18.63 0.37 23.46
N ARG A 247 -19.37 0.15 22.37
CA ARG A 247 -18.77 -0.11 21.06
C ARG A 247 -18.02 1.12 20.57
N HIS A 248 -16.73 0.92 20.28
CA HIS A 248 -15.76 1.87 19.79
C HIS A 248 -15.22 1.42 18.44
N ARG A 249 -14.88 2.42 17.63
CA ARG A 249 -14.51 2.26 16.23
C ARG A 249 -13.21 3.05 16.00
N PRO A 250 -12.06 2.46 16.35
CA PRO A 250 -10.76 3.11 16.18
C PRO A 250 -10.39 3.19 14.70
N TYR A 251 -9.40 4.02 14.36
CA TYR A 251 -9.00 4.16 12.96
C TYR A 251 -8.32 2.89 12.44
N LEU A 252 -9.05 2.14 11.60
CA LEU A 252 -8.68 0.85 11.03
C LEU A 252 -8.25 1.00 9.57
N VAL A 253 -7.10 0.42 9.21
CA VAL A 253 -6.59 0.42 7.84
C VAL A 253 -6.21 -0.99 7.39
N ARG A 254 -6.78 -1.44 6.28
CA ARG A 254 -6.44 -2.69 5.59
C ARG A 254 -5.37 -2.43 4.53
N VAL A 255 -4.23 -3.11 4.64
CA VAL A 255 -3.11 -3.02 3.68
C VAL A 255 -2.97 -4.34 2.92
N GLY A 256 -2.89 -4.29 1.59
CA GLY A 256 -2.85 -5.50 0.76
C GLY A 256 -2.84 -5.20 -0.74
N ASN A 257 -2.97 -6.24 -1.55
CA ASN A 257 -3.04 -6.11 -3.01
C ASN A 257 -4.48 -5.75 -3.43
N PRO A 258 -4.71 -4.68 -4.22
CA PRO A 258 -6.05 -4.24 -4.63
C PRO A 258 -6.86 -5.33 -5.34
N LYS A 259 -6.21 -6.31 -5.99
CA LYS A 259 -6.89 -7.39 -6.73
C LYS A 259 -7.50 -8.48 -5.85
N THR A 260 -7.10 -8.56 -4.59
CA THR A 260 -7.42 -9.69 -3.70
C THR A 260 -8.24 -9.27 -2.48
N VAL A 261 -8.62 -8.00 -2.40
CA VAL A 261 -9.37 -7.45 -1.26
C VAL A 261 -10.86 -7.70 -1.48
N HIS A 262 -11.52 -8.26 -0.47
CA HIS A 262 -12.96 -8.48 -0.50
C HIS A 262 -13.75 -7.15 -0.49
N SER A 263 -14.95 -7.15 -1.07
CA SER A 263 -15.82 -5.97 -1.19
C SER A 263 -16.10 -5.28 0.16
N ASN A 264 -16.35 -6.06 1.20
CA ASN A 264 -16.60 -5.55 2.56
C ASN A 264 -15.38 -4.83 3.18
N SER A 265 -14.17 -5.16 2.73
CA SER A 265 -12.92 -4.56 3.20
C SER A 265 -12.50 -3.34 2.40
N LEU A 266 -13.06 -3.11 1.21
CA LEU A 266 -12.71 -1.97 0.33
C LEU A 266 -12.83 -0.60 1.01
N PRO A 267 -13.83 -0.33 1.87
CA PRO A 267 -13.92 0.97 2.56
C PRO A 267 -12.78 1.25 3.54
N PHE A 268 -12.17 0.19 4.08
CA PHE A 268 -11.02 0.27 4.99
C PHE A 268 -9.69 0.09 4.25
N PHE A 269 -9.74 -0.19 2.95
CA PHE A 269 -8.56 -0.47 2.16
C PHE A 269 -7.78 0.80 1.88
N ILE A 270 -6.46 0.71 2.04
CA ILE A 270 -5.56 1.86 1.96
C ILE A 270 -5.63 2.61 0.63
N ASP A 271 -5.79 1.94 -0.52
CA ASP A 271 -5.88 2.66 -1.81
C ASP A 271 -7.18 3.44 -1.91
N THR A 272 -8.30 2.88 -1.44
CA THR A 272 -9.60 3.57 -1.36
C THR A 272 -9.50 4.81 -0.47
N LEU A 273 -8.86 4.66 0.70
CA LEU A 273 -8.68 5.77 1.64
C LEU A 273 -7.78 6.89 1.08
N VAL A 274 -6.75 6.53 0.32
CA VAL A 274 -5.88 7.50 -0.38
C VAL A 274 -6.65 8.21 -1.49
N GLU A 275 -7.42 7.45 -2.28
CA GLU A 275 -8.24 8.01 -3.35
C GLU A 275 -9.28 8.98 -2.79
N ASP A 276 -9.97 8.63 -1.70
CA ASP A 276 -10.86 9.55 -0.99
C ASP A 276 -10.19 10.87 -0.58
N ARG A 277 -8.96 10.82 -0.04
CA ARG A 277 -8.22 12.04 0.35
C ARG A 277 -7.87 12.88 -0.89
N LEU A 278 -7.44 12.24 -1.97
CA LEU A 278 -7.15 12.90 -3.25
C LEU A 278 -8.39 13.54 -3.87
N HIS A 279 -9.57 12.92 -3.74
CA HIS A 279 -10.81 13.51 -4.26
C HIS A 279 -11.26 14.72 -3.45
N LYS A 280 -11.14 14.69 -2.12
CA LYS A 280 -11.45 15.84 -1.26
C LYS A 280 -10.58 17.06 -1.54
N GLU A 281 -9.31 16.88 -1.91
CA GLU A 281 -8.42 17.99 -2.27
C GLU A 281 -8.72 18.53 -3.68
N LYS A 282 -9.16 17.67 -4.61
CA LYS A 282 -9.53 18.07 -5.98
C LYS A 282 -10.88 18.77 -6.09
N THR A 283 -11.81 18.56 -5.16
CA THR A 283 -13.06 19.34 -5.14
C THR A 283 -12.83 20.83 -4.89
N ASP A 284 -11.65 21.20 -4.39
CA ASP A 284 -11.22 22.59 -4.20
C ASP A 284 -10.36 23.12 -5.37
N SER A 285 -10.10 22.34 -6.43
CA SER A 285 -9.25 22.71 -7.56
C SER A 285 -9.70 22.06 -8.87
N GLU A 286 -10.31 22.82 -9.79
CA GLU A 286 -10.83 22.37 -11.10
C GLU A 286 -9.74 21.92 -12.11
N ASP A 287 -9.03 20.82 -11.83
CA ASP A 287 -7.84 20.42 -12.62
C ASP A 287 -8.08 19.16 -13.51
N GLY A 288 -9.32 18.67 -13.54
CA GLY A 288 -9.69 17.42 -14.24
C GLY A 288 -9.72 17.50 -15.77
N LYS A 289 -9.76 18.71 -16.35
CA LYS A 289 -9.83 18.94 -17.80
C LYS A 289 -8.46 18.81 -18.48
N HIS A 290 -7.42 19.40 -17.89
CA HIS A 290 -6.08 19.49 -18.49
C HIS A 290 -5.42 18.14 -18.82
N ARG A 291 -5.70 17.09 -18.04
CA ARG A 291 -5.07 15.77 -18.23
C ARG A 291 -5.61 15.01 -19.46
N ARG A 292 -6.88 15.21 -19.82
CA ARG A 292 -7.47 14.62 -21.03
C ARG A 292 -6.92 15.30 -22.27
N ASP A 293 -6.85 16.62 -22.25
CA ASP A 293 -6.35 17.42 -23.36
C ASP A 293 -4.88 17.10 -23.70
N CYS A 294 -4.05 16.85 -22.67
CA CYS A 294 -2.63 16.52 -22.86
C CYS A 294 -2.42 15.14 -23.48
N ALA A 295 -3.22 14.14 -23.08
CA ALA A 295 -3.15 12.79 -23.64
C ALA A 295 -3.66 12.73 -25.08
N ASP A 296 -4.70 13.50 -25.41
CA ASP A 296 -5.21 13.59 -26.77
C ASP A 296 -4.24 14.37 -27.67
N SER A 297 -3.60 15.43 -27.15
CA SER A 297 -2.52 16.15 -27.86
C SER A 297 -1.34 15.23 -28.20
N LEU A 298 -0.89 14.40 -27.25
CA LEU A 298 0.25 13.48 -27.46
C LEU A 298 -0.07 12.41 -28.52
N ASN A 299 -1.32 11.94 -28.57
CA ASN A 299 -1.79 11.01 -29.60
C ASN A 299 -1.86 11.68 -30.98
N ASN A 300 -2.39 12.90 -31.07
CA ASN A 300 -2.42 13.65 -32.32
C ASN A 300 -1.00 13.83 -32.89
N LEU A 301 -0.05 14.26 -32.05
CA LEU A 301 1.36 14.39 -32.44
C LEU A 301 1.98 13.06 -32.90
N ARG A 302 1.61 11.93 -32.29
CA ARG A 302 2.07 10.59 -32.74
C ARG A 302 1.53 10.25 -34.12
N THR A 303 0.23 10.45 -34.36
CA THR A 303 -0.38 10.18 -35.67
C THR A 303 0.17 11.10 -36.76
N ASP A 304 0.49 12.35 -36.44
CA ASP A 304 1.10 13.27 -37.38
C ASP A 304 2.55 12.88 -37.72
N LEU A 305 3.28 12.32 -36.75
CA LEU A 305 4.63 11.77 -36.98
C LEU A 305 4.61 10.54 -37.89
N GLU A 306 3.63 9.64 -37.72
CA GLU A 306 3.42 8.48 -38.60
C GLU A 306 3.11 8.93 -40.03
N LYS A 307 2.13 9.83 -40.21
CA LYS A 307 1.79 10.39 -41.53
C LYS A 307 2.99 11.10 -42.18
N LEU A 308 3.85 11.74 -41.38
CA LEU A 308 5.04 12.43 -41.89
C LEU A 308 6.14 11.44 -42.28
N ALA A 309 6.32 10.35 -41.52
CA ALA A 309 7.23 9.27 -41.86
C ALA A 309 6.83 8.58 -43.17
N ASP A 310 5.54 8.29 -43.35
CA ASP A 310 5.01 7.71 -44.60
C ASP A 310 5.25 8.65 -45.80
N LYS A 311 5.02 9.96 -45.62
CA LYS A 311 5.31 10.96 -46.66
C LYS A 311 6.80 11.05 -47.00
N ILE A 312 7.69 11.03 -45.99
CA ILE A 312 9.14 11.03 -46.22
C ILE A 312 9.55 9.79 -47.00
N GLN A 313 9.05 8.61 -46.61
CA GLN A 313 9.32 7.35 -47.30
C GLN A 313 8.81 7.37 -48.75
N CYS A 314 7.64 7.94 -49.02
CA CYS A 314 7.14 8.11 -50.40
C CYS A 314 8.03 9.02 -51.23
N TYR A 315 8.45 10.18 -50.71
CA TYR A 315 9.32 11.11 -51.45
C TYR A 315 10.75 10.59 -51.62
N GLU A 316 11.27 9.81 -50.68
CA GLU A 316 12.55 9.10 -50.80
C GLU A 316 12.49 8.01 -51.87
N ALA A 317 11.39 7.24 -51.91
CA ALA A 317 11.16 6.25 -52.96
C ALA A 317 11.00 6.88 -54.35
N MET A 318 10.35 8.05 -54.45
CA MET A 318 10.26 8.83 -55.69
C MET A 318 11.64 9.38 -56.10
N GLY A 319 12.45 9.86 -55.15
CA GLY A 319 13.80 10.34 -55.41
C GLY A 319 14.77 9.23 -55.85
N ALA A 320 14.64 8.02 -55.30
CA ALA A 320 15.43 6.86 -55.72
C ALA A 320 15.12 6.43 -57.17
N ARG A 321 13.85 6.47 -57.58
CA ARG A 321 13.40 6.15 -58.95
C ARG A 321 13.84 7.18 -60.01
N SER A 322 14.12 8.42 -59.61
CA SER A 322 14.67 9.44 -60.53
C SER A 322 16.19 9.39 -60.67
N ASN A 323 16.89 8.71 -59.74
CA ASN A 323 18.34 8.55 -59.76
C ASN A 323 18.78 7.26 -60.49
N GLU A 324 17.89 6.27 -60.58
CA GLU A 324 18.01 5.12 -61.48
C GLU A 324 17.60 5.53 -62.90
N GLY A 325 18.52 6.18 -63.61
CA GLY A 325 18.49 6.20 -65.08
C GLY A 325 18.99 4.85 -65.61
N ASP A 326 18.18 4.22 -66.46
CA ASP A 326 18.44 3.04 -67.30
C ASP A 326 18.54 1.65 -66.62
N ALA A 327 17.39 1.09 -66.23
CA ALA A 327 17.15 -0.35 -66.32
C ALA A 327 15.68 -0.63 -66.70
N GLU A 328 15.46 -1.37 -67.79
CA GLU A 328 14.16 -1.69 -68.38
C GLU A 328 13.13 -2.30 -67.40
N PRO A 329 11.81 -2.10 -67.63
CA PRO A 329 10.77 -2.66 -66.77
C PRO A 329 10.43 -4.10 -67.17
N LYS A 330 10.43 -5.02 -66.20
CA LYS A 330 9.69 -6.30 -66.29
C LYS A 330 8.47 -6.26 -65.37
N ASN A 331 7.31 -6.30 -66.03
CA ASN A 331 5.95 -6.57 -65.59
C ASN A 331 5.69 -6.95 -64.12
N GLY A 332 4.70 -6.27 -63.53
CA GLY A 332 3.85 -6.84 -62.48
C GLY A 332 3.38 -5.82 -61.43
N ASP A 333 2.05 -5.59 -61.41
CA ASP A 333 1.26 -4.95 -60.36
C ASP A 333 1.34 -3.42 -60.21
N GLU A 334 0.70 -2.75 -61.17
CA GLU A 334 0.13 -1.42 -60.99
C GLU A 334 -1.06 -1.46 -60.02
N ALA A 335 -0.83 -1.04 -58.78
CA ALA A 335 -1.90 -0.51 -57.96
C ALA A 335 -1.40 0.62 -57.04
N VAL A 336 -1.94 1.81 -57.33
CA VAL A 336 -2.08 3.00 -56.46
C VAL A 336 -0.91 3.99 -56.40
N CYS A 337 -0.96 4.98 -57.31
CA CYS A 337 -0.89 6.41 -56.96
C CYS A 337 -1.41 7.25 -58.13
N ARG A 338 -2.74 7.37 -58.25
CA ARG A 338 -3.37 8.35 -59.15
C ARG A 338 -3.13 9.76 -58.59
N GLY A 339 -2.44 10.58 -59.37
CA GLY A 339 -2.46 12.03 -59.26
C GLY A 339 -1.25 12.65 -58.54
N SER A 340 -0.10 12.73 -59.20
CA SER A 340 0.87 13.81 -58.92
C SER A 340 1.71 14.09 -60.16
N LYS A 341 1.87 15.37 -60.48
CA LYS A 341 2.78 15.90 -61.51
C LYS A 341 4.17 15.25 -61.39
N LEU A 342 4.83 14.98 -62.52
CA LEU A 342 6.28 14.71 -62.60
C LEU A 342 7.00 15.90 -61.96
N LEU A 343 7.48 15.72 -60.74
CA LEU A 343 8.21 16.74 -59.98
C LEU A 343 9.70 16.63 -60.32
N SER A 344 10.36 17.77 -60.49
CA SER A 344 11.81 17.83 -60.70
C SER A 344 12.57 17.35 -59.46
N GLU A 345 13.78 16.80 -59.64
CA GLU A 345 14.65 16.34 -58.55
C GLU A 345 14.91 17.46 -57.51
N ALA A 346 14.99 18.71 -57.97
CA ALA A 346 15.13 19.88 -57.11
C ALA A 346 13.88 20.13 -56.25
N GLU A 347 12.68 19.86 -56.78
CA GLU A 347 11.41 20.01 -56.07
C GLU A 347 11.21 18.90 -55.03
N ILE A 348 11.67 17.67 -55.33
CA ILE A 348 11.66 16.54 -54.38
C ILE A 348 12.59 16.83 -53.20
N LYS A 349 13.83 17.30 -53.45
CA LYS A 349 14.78 17.69 -52.40
C LYS A 349 14.26 18.85 -51.54
N ALA A 350 13.61 19.86 -52.14
CA ALA A 350 13.01 20.97 -51.42
C ALA A 350 11.85 20.51 -50.51
N LYS A 351 10.96 19.63 -51.01
CA LYS A 351 9.87 19.05 -50.21
C LYS A 351 10.40 18.19 -49.05
N LEU A 352 11.44 17.38 -49.28
CA LEU A 352 12.08 16.59 -48.22
C LEU A 352 12.64 17.48 -47.10
N ARG A 353 13.31 18.59 -47.45
CA ARG A 353 13.85 19.53 -46.46
C ARG A 353 12.74 20.09 -45.54
N ILE A 354 11.62 20.51 -46.13
CA ILE A 354 10.44 21.01 -45.39
C ILE A 354 9.85 19.92 -44.48
N LEU A 355 9.77 18.67 -44.97
CA LEU A 355 9.25 17.55 -44.18
C LEU A 355 10.19 17.21 -43.01
N TYR A 356 11.50 17.23 -43.21
CA TYR A 356 12.48 17.01 -42.14
C TYR A 356 12.44 18.11 -41.07
N GLU A 357 12.24 19.38 -41.46
CA GLU A 357 12.04 20.49 -40.53
C GLU A 357 10.75 20.34 -39.71
N LYS A 358 9.63 19.99 -40.36
CA LYS A 358 8.38 19.67 -39.67
C LYS A 358 8.54 18.49 -38.71
N ARG A 359 9.31 17.46 -39.09
CA ARG A 359 9.61 16.31 -38.23
C ARG A 359 10.36 16.75 -36.98
N ARG A 360 11.35 17.64 -37.14
CA ARG A 360 12.13 18.18 -36.03
C ARG A 360 11.27 19.00 -35.08
N ALA A 361 10.35 19.83 -35.60
CA ALA A 361 9.44 20.64 -34.80
C ALA A 361 8.50 19.77 -33.94
N ILE A 362 7.82 18.80 -34.56
CA ILE A 362 6.91 17.86 -33.87
C ILE A 362 7.68 17.05 -32.82
N TYR A 363 8.91 16.61 -33.12
CA TYR A 363 9.73 15.87 -32.17
C TYR A 363 10.09 16.71 -30.93
N LEU A 364 10.37 18.01 -31.12
CA LEU A 364 10.67 18.92 -30.02
C LEU A 364 9.44 19.14 -29.12
N GLU A 365 8.27 19.34 -29.75
CA GLU A 365 7.00 19.51 -29.05
C GLU A 365 6.59 18.25 -28.28
N GLN A 366 6.71 17.07 -28.91
CA GLN A 366 6.47 15.78 -28.26
C GLN A 366 7.36 15.60 -27.03
N LYS A 367 8.64 15.96 -27.12
CA LYS A 367 9.58 15.91 -26.00
C LYS A 367 9.14 16.84 -24.86
N GLN A 368 8.64 18.03 -25.18
CA GLN A 368 8.12 18.98 -24.18
C GLN A 368 6.85 18.46 -23.51
N VAL A 369 5.85 18.02 -24.28
CA VAL A 369 4.60 17.46 -23.76
C VAL A 369 4.88 16.25 -22.86
N GLN A 370 5.74 15.33 -23.31
CA GLN A 370 6.11 14.16 -22.53
C GLN A 370 6.86 14.53 -21.23
N SER A 371 7.67 15.59 -21.24
CA SER A 371 8.35 16.07 -20.03
C SER A 371 7.37 16.63 -18.99
N ARG A 372 6.33 17.35 -19.44
CA ARG A 372 5.26 17.89 -18.59
C ARG A 372 4.42 16.76 -18.00
N GLU A 373 4.01 15.80 -18.83
CA GLU A 373 3.25 14.64 -18.37
C GLU A 373 4.03 13.80 -17.34
N ARG A 374 5.35 13.66 -17.53
CA ARG A 374 6.24 12.98 -16.58
C ARG A 374 6.26 13.69 -15.24
N LYS A 375 6.47 15.02 -15.22
CA LYS A 375 6.47 15.82 -13.99
C LYS A 375 5.15 15.71 -13.25
N ALA A 376 4.03 15.91 -13.94
CA ALA A 376 2.70 15.80 -13.35
C ALA A 376 2.39 14.40 -12.80
N THR A 377 2.82 13.34 -13.50
CA THR A 377 2.64 11.95 -13.03
C THR A 377 3.49 11.65 -11.81
N GLU A 378 4.71 12.19 -11.75
CA GLU A 378 5.62 12.03 -10.63
C GLU A 378 5.13 12.80 -9.40
N GLU A 379 4.67 14.03 -9.57
CA GLU A 379 4.01 14.85 -8.53
C GLU A 379 2.77 14.15 -7.97
N MET A 380 1.89 13.63 -8.85
CA MET A 380 0.71 12.86 -8.43
C MET A 380 1.09 11.58 -7.67
N ARG A 381 2.16 10.89 -8.07
CA ARG A 381 2.66 9.70 -7.35
C ARG A 381 3.24 10.08 -5.99
N ALA A 382 4.00 11.17 -5.92
CA ALA A 382 4.56 11.69 -4.67
C ALA A 382 3.43 12.10 -3.70
N LEU A 383 2.38 12.76 -4.21
CA LEU A 383 1.21 13.12 -3.42
C LEU A 383 0.44 11.87 -2.94
N ARG A 384 0.21 10.88 -3.82
CA ARG A 384 -0.39 9.60 -3.43
C ARG A 384 0.43 8.90 -2.34
N HIS A 385 1.75 8.89 -2.46
CA HIS A 385 2.66 8.32 -1.47
C HIS A 385 2.59 9.10 -0.14
N LYS A 386 2.60 10.44 -0.18
CA LYS A 386 2.45 11.31 0.99
C LYS A 386 1.18 10.97 1.77
N TYR A 387 0.04 10.85 1.09
CA TYR A 387 -1.22 10.45 1.74
C TYR A 387 -1.20 9.03 2.27
N ARG A 388 -0.61 8.09 1.52
CA ARG A 388 -0.47 6.71 1.96
C ARG A 388 0.32 6.61 3.27
N THR A 389 1.43 7.33 3.35
CA THR A 389 2.27 7.42 4.55
C THR A 389 1.53 8.08 5.72
N ALA A 390 0.77 9.16 5.47
CA ALA A 390 -0.01 9.83 6.50
C ALA A 390 -1.09 8.90 7.10
N ILE A 391 -1.89 8.26 6.25
CA ILE A 391 -2.91 7.27 6.66
C ILE A 391 -2.31 6.15 7.51
N LEU A 392 -1.16 5.61 7.07
CA LEU A 392 -0.48 4.54 7.79
C LEU A 392 0.14 4.99 9.11
N LYS A 393 0.50 6.27 9.28
CA LYS A 393 1.01 6.80 10.56
C LYS A 393 -0.13 7.10 11.53
N GLU A 394 -1.28 7.55 11.03
CA GLU A 394 -2.45 7.91 11.81
C GLU A 394 -3.26 6.70 12.32
N ALA A 395 -3.18 5.56 11.63
CA ALA A 395 -3.98 4.37 11.97
C ALA A 395 -3.69 3.81 13.39
N GLU A 396 -4.73 3.58 14.18
CA GLU A 396 -4.62 2.88 15.48
C GLU A 396 -4.49 1.37 15.28
N ILE A 397 -5.21 0.83 14.29
CA ILE A 397 -5.16 -0.59 13.93
C ILE A 397 -4.81 -0.72 12.45
N VAL A 398 -3.76 -1.48 12.16
CA VAL A 398 -3.41 -1.86 10.79
C VAL A 398 -3.62 -3.36 10.64
N VAL A 399 -4.31 -3.77 9.57
CA VAL A 399 -4.59 -5.18 9.28
C VAL A 399 -4.03 -5.56 7.92
N THR A 400 -3.25 -6.62 7.86
CA THR A 400 -2.53 -7.05 6.65
C THR A 400 -2.25 -8.54 6.68
N THR A 401 -1.96 -9.17 5.55
CA THR A 401 -1.36 -10.52 5.58
C THR A 401 0.06 -10.46 6.12
N LEU A 402 0.58 -11.59 6.61
CA LEU A 402 1.96 -11.73 7.10
C LEU A 402 2.98 -11.19 6.08
N SER A 403 2.95 -11.71 4.85
CA SER A 403 3.78 -11.17 3.76
C SER A 403 3.43 -9.72 3.40
N GLY A 404 2.17 -9.30 3.51
CA GLY A 404 1.74 -7.93 3.19
C GLY A 404 2.38 -6.86 4.09
N SER A 405 2.72 -7.20 5.34
CA SER A 405 3.37 -6.29 6.29
C SER A 405 4.74 -5.80 5.80
N GLY A 406 5.49 -6.64 5.08
CA GLY A 406 6.78 -6.31 4.45
C GLY A 406 6.67 -5.46 3.17
N GLY A 407 5.53 -4.83 2.91
CA GLY A 407 5.30 -3.93 1.78
C GLY A 407 5.43 -2.46 2.17
N ASP A 408 4.42 -1.68 1.79
CA ASP A 408 4.40 -0.23 2.04
C ASP A 408 4.45 0.10 3.54
N LEU A 409 3.86 -0.77 4.38
CA LEU A 409 3.90 -0.59 5.83
C LEU A 409 5.34 -0.65 6.35
N TYR A 410 6.13 -1.64 5.93
CA TYR A 410 7.54 -1.71 6.26
C TYR A 410 8.29 -0.47 5.76
N GLY A 411 8.05 -0.02 4.52
CA GLY A 411 8.70 1.19 4.00
C GLY A 411 8.46 2.42 4.87
N VAL A 412 7.22 2.62 5.33
CA VAL A 412 6.84 3.74 6.22
C VAL A 412 7.49 3.64 7.60
N CYS A 413 7.63 2.43 8.15
CA CYS A 413 8.29 2.22 9.45
C CYS A 413 9.83 2.31 9.33
N ALA A 414 10.41 1.73 8.29
CA ALA A 414 11.85 1.62 8.11
C ALA A 414 12.54 2.96 7.80
N GLU A 415 11.85 3.88 7.09
CA GLU A 415 12.34 5.25 6.87
C GLU A 415 12.75 5.91 8.19
N LEU A 416 11.98 5.66 9.26
CA LEU A 416 12.23 6.18 10.60
C LEU A 416 13.25 5.36 11.38
N MET A 417 13.31 4.04 11.16
CA MET A 417 14.31 3.18 11.80
C MET A 417 15.75 3.53 11.36
N SER A 418 15.93 3.99 10.11
CA SER A 418 17.24 4.36 9.57
C SER A 418 17.85 5.65 10.17
N CYS A 419 17.00 6.53 10.72
CA CYS A 419 17.43 7.78 11.37
C CYS A 419 17.98 7.58 12.80
N HIS A 420 17.91 6.36 13.35
CA HIS A 420 18.35 6.06 14.72
C HIS A 420 19.86 6.17 14.97
N LYS A 421 20.69 6.45 13.96
CA LYS A 421 22.13 6.61 14.18
C LYS A 421 22.52 7.88 14.94
N PHE A 422 21.62 8.86 15.14
CA PHE A 422 22.00 10.14 15.77
C PHE A 422 21.03 10.74 16.80
N SER A 423 19.86 10.15 17.09
CA SER A 423 18.99 10.69 18.15
C SER A 423 17.92 9.70 18.61
N THR A 424 17.59 9.74 19.91
CA THR A 424 16.48 9.09 20.61
C THR A 424 15.11 9.61 20.16
N THR A 425 14.89 9.67 18.85
CA THR A 425 13.63 10.09 18.26
C THR A 425 12.59 8.97 18.40
N SER A 426 11.39 9.35 18.82
CA SER A 426 10.32 8.48 19.27
C SER A 426 9.93 7.42 18.24
N GLU A 427 9.79 6.16 18.67
CA GLU A 427 9.24 5.04 17.89
C GLU A 427 7.72 5.15 17.71
N TYR A 428 7.18 6.34 17.46
CA TYR A 428 5.73 6.59 17.44
C TYR A 428 5.00 5.86 16.30
N VAL A 429 5.72 5.48 15.23
CA VAL A 429 5.16 4.78 14.08
C VAL A 429 5.22 3.27 14.23
N LEU A 430 6.05 2.73 15.12
CA LEU A 430 6.09 1.29 15.37
C LEU A 430 4.89 0.83 16.21
N PHE A 431 4.65 -0.47 16.23
CA PHE A 431 3.49 -1.07 16.90
C PHE A 431 3.81 -1.48 18.34
N ASP A 432 2.86 -1.22 19.25
CA ASP A 432 2.92 -1.66 20.64
C ASP A 432 2.58 -3.16 20.77
N ALA A 433 1.76 -3.67 19.85
CA ALA A 433 1.39 -5.07 19.81
C ALA A 433 1.23 -5.58 18.37
N VAL A 434 1.63 -6.83 18.17
CA VAL A 434 1.34 -7.64 16.98
C VAL A 434 0.44 -8.79 17.39
N VAL A 435 -0.67 -8.97 16.69
CA VAL A 435 -1.56 -10.12 16.85
C VAL A 435 -1.56 -10.91 15.55
N ILE A 436 -1.28 -12.21 15.61
CA ILE A 436 -1.27 -13.09 14.44
C ILE A 436 -2.42 -14.10 14.59
N ASP A 437 -3.42 -13.99 13.71
CA ASP A 437 -4.50 -14.98 13.56
C ASP A 437 -4.07 -16.13 12.65
N GLU A 438 -4.61 -17.31 12.91
CA GLU A 438 -4.26 -18.56 12.23
C GLU A 438 -2.73 -18.79 12.18
N ALA A 439 -2.05 -18.50 13.29
CA ALA A 439 -0.60 -18.51 13.37
C ALA A 439 0.01 -19.88 13.06
N ALA A 440 -0.70 -20.96 13.42
CA ALA A 440 -0.28 -22.33 13.14
C ALA A 440 -0.26 -22.68 11.64
N GLN A 441 -0.91 -21.88 10.77
CA GLN A 441 -0.91 -22.08 9.31
C GLN A 441 0.26 -21.35 8.62
N ALA A 442 1.03 -20.55 9.35
CA ALA A 442 2.13 -19.77 8.82
C ALA A 442 3.47 -20.51 8.94
N LEU A 443 4.38 -20.25 8.01
CA LEU A 443 5.78 -20.62 8.19
C LEU A 443 6.41 -19.68 9.22
N GLU A 444 7.36 -20.18 10.01
CA GLU A 444 8.05 -19.37 11.02
C GLU A 444 8.68 -18.11 10.40
N ILE A 445 9.31 -18.24 9.22
CA ILE A 445 9.91 -17.08 8.55
C ILE A 445 8.88 -16.03 8.10
N ASP A 446 7.63 -16.42 7.85
CA ASP A 446 6.56 -15.48 7.51
C ASP A 446 6.12 -14.65 8.72
N THR A 447 6.17 -15.25 9.92
CA THR A 447 5.80 -14.56 11.16
C THR A 447 6.85 -13.54 11.57
N LEU A 448 8.12 -13.72 11.17
CA LEU A 448 9.18 -12.74 11.43
C LEU A 448 8.92 -11.38 10.77
N ILE A 449 8.26 -11.35 9.61
CA ILE A 449 8.05 -10.13 8.80
C ILE A 449 7.36 -9.02 9.62
N PRO A 450 6.17 -9.24 10.23
CA PRO A 450 5.53 -8.21 11.05
C PRO A 450 6.24 -7.93 12.38
N LEU A 451 7.02 -8.86 12.93
CA LEU A 451 7.69 -8.66 14.23
C LEU A 451 8.78 -7.59 14.18
N GLN A 452 9.32 -7.30 12.99
CA GLN A 452 10.24 -6.19 12.76
C GLN A 452 9.61 -4.82 12.96
N LEU A 453 8.27 -4.75 12.94
CA LEU A 453 7.52 -3.51 13.05
C LEU A 453 7.15 -3.17 14.50
N LEU A 454 7.59 -3.99 15.46
CA LEU A 454 7.39 -3.77 16.89
C LEU A 454 8.37 -2.72 17.41
N LYS A 455 7.91 -1.93 18.38
CA LYS A 455 8.77 -1.07 19.22
C LYS A 455 9.85 -1.89 19.93
N SER A 456 10.97 -1.26 20.25
CA SER A 456 12.12 -1.91 20.91
C SER A 456 11.81 -2.32 22.35
N ARG A 457 10.87 -1.62 23.02
CA ARG A 457 10.51 -1.87 24.42
C ARG A 457 9.00 -1.87 24.63
N ARG A 458 8.58 -2.66 25.61
CA ARG A 458 7.19 -2.84 26.04
C ARG A 458 6.27 -3.28 24.91
N THR A 459 6.69 -4.30 24.16
CA THR A 459 5.92 -4.83 23.02
C THR A 459 5.36 -6.23 23.20
N ARG A 460 4.16 -6.43 22.66
CA ARG A 460 3.48 -7.73 22.75
C ARG A 460 3.41 -8.42 21.42
N CYS A 461 3.59 -9.72 21.44
CA CYS A 461 3.22 -10.60 20.34
C CYS A 461 2.25 -11.66 20.86
N ILE A 462 1.08 -11.71 20.23
CA ILE A 462 0.03 -12.67 20.56
C ILE A 462 -0.25 -13.49 19.30
N MET A 463 -0.02 -14.79 19.36
CA MET A 463 -0.29 -15.71 18.27
C MET A 463 -1.47 -16.59 18.64
N VAL A 464 -2.45 -16.69 17.74
CA VAL A 464 -3.74 -17.36 17.95
C VAL A 464 -3.94 -18.48 16.93
#